data_AF-A0ABD1N5J1-F1
#
_entry.id   AF-A0ABD1N5J1-F1
#
_cell.length_a   1.000
_cell.length_b   1.000
_cell.length_c   1.000
_cell.angle_alpha   90.00
_cell.angle_beta   90.00
_cell.angle_gamma   90.00
#
_symmetry.space_group_name_H-M   'P 1'
#
loop_
_entity.id
_entity.type
_entity.pdbx_description
1 polymer ?
#
loop_
_entity_poly.entity_id
_entity_poly.type
_entity_poly.pdbx_seq_one_letter_code
_entity_poly.pdbx_strand_id
1 'polypeptide(L)'
;MDELLAVVGYKVRSSDMAEVAEKLERLEEAMGNVEEGISELSNEAVHYNPADISNWLESMLWNIEKDSACSDYDLKAIPGKAIYAPENPNPNPNPKRLKPSTESQSTRAVVVVDSQQNGIRLVHTLMACAEALEINNLPVAEALVKQIGFLAVSQVGAMRKVATYFAEALARRIYRVFPLHHALSDSLQIHFYETCPYLKFAHFTANQAILEAFHGKTRVHVVDFGINQGMQWPALMQALALRPGGPPAFRLTGIGPPAADNSDHLQEVGWKLAQFADTIHVHFEYRGFVATSLADLDASMLQLREDESVAVNSVFEFHRLLARPAAVDKVLSVVRHIRPEILTVVEQEANHNGPGFLDRFTESLHYYSTLFDSLEGSPVNPQDKAMSEVYLGKQICNVVACEGTERVERHETLNQWRNRFASAGFSPVHLGSNAFKQASTLLALFAGGDGYRVDENNGCLMLGWHTRPLIATSAWQLAANSGWDGVFEMDYWNTVNDNAAVLLHKCVWKLGV
;
A
#
# COMPACT_ATOMS: atom_id res chain seq x y z
N MET A 1 31.80 2.59 -15.80
CA MET A 1 30.38 2.48 -15.45
C MET A 1 30.21 3.32 -14.22
N ASP A 2 29.20 4.17 -14.18
CA ASP A 2 28.91 4.94 -12.98
C ASP A 2 28.52 3.97 -11.87
N GLU A 3 29.29 3.97 -10.78
CA GLU A 3 29.16 2.97 -9.72
C GLU A 3 27.86 3.15 -8.93
N LEU A 4 27.32 4.38 -8.87
CA LEU A 4 26.07 4.67 -8.16
C LEU A 4 24.86 4.17 -8.96
N LEU A 5 24.85 4.37 -10.28
CA LEU A 5 23.77 3.88 -11.14
C LEU A 5 23.84 2.37 -11.42
N ALA A 6 25.04 1.80 -11.46
CA ALA A 6 25.24 0.36 -11.63
C ALA A 6 24.68 -0.45 -10.44
N VAL A 7 24.73 0.11 -9.23
CA VAL A 7 24.15 -0.50 -8.02
C VAL A 7 22.63 -0.62 -8.10
N VAL A 8 21.97 0.22 -8.91
CA VAL A 8 20.51 0.18 -9.11
C VAL A 8 20.08 -0.50 -10.42
N GLY A 9 21.01 -1.19 -11.09
CA GLY A 9 20.71 -1.96 -12.30
C GLY A 9 20.78 -1.19 -13.62
N TYR A 10 21.21 0.08 -13.61
CA TYR A 10 21.41 0.86 -14.83
C TYR A 10 22.85 0.74 -15.35
N LYS A 11 22.99 0.59 -16.67
CA LYS A 11 24.28 0.49 -17.34
C LYS A 11 24.66 1.81 -18.00
N VAL A 12 25.20 2.74 -17.21
CA VAL A 12 25.66 4.03 -17.73
C VAL A 12 27.17 4.12 -17.58
N ARG A 13 27.89 4.48 -18.65
CA ARG A 13 29.32 4.80 -18.53
C ARG A 13 29.45 6.21 -17.96
N SER A 14 30.42 6.44 -17.09
CA SER A 14 30.66 7.75 -16.48
C SER A 14 30.94 8.86 -17.51
N SER A 15 31.41 8.49 -18.71
CA SER A 15 31.57 9.39 -19.86
C SER A 15 30.25 9.89 -20.45
N ASP A 16 29.17 9.14 -20.26
CA ASP A 16 27.88 9.36 -20.93
C ASP A 16 26.91 10.13 -19.98
N MET A 17 27.34 10.41 -18.75
CA MET A 17 26.52 11.04 -17.71
C MET A 17 26.10 12.47 -18.01
N ALA A 18 26.96 13.25 -18.67
CA ALA A 18 26.63 14.62 -19.07
C ALA A 18 25.53 14.64 -20.13
N GLU A 19 25.60 13.70 -21.08
CA GLU A 19 24.60 13.54 -22.14
C GLU A 19 23.26 13.02 -21.59
N VAL A 20 23.29 12.10 -20.62
CA VAL A 20 22.08 11.62 -19.93
C VAL A 20 21.41 12.75 -19.13
N ALA A 21 22.20 13.59 -18.44
CA ALA A 21 21.68 14.75 -17.70
C ALA A 21 21.02 15.77 -18.65
N GLU A 22 21.67 16.07 -19.78
CA GLU A 22 21.12 16.98 -20.79
C GLU A 22 19.82 16.44 -21.41
N LYS A 23 19.73 15.13 -21.66
CA LYS A 23 18.51 14.49 -22.18
C LYS A 23 17.37 14.49 -21.16
N LEU A 24 17.67 14.34 -19.87
CA LEU A 24 16.68 14.44 -18.79
C LEU A 24 16.13 15.87 -18.68
N GLU A 25 16.99 16.88 -18.74
CA GLU A 25 16.59 18.29 -18.70
C GLU A 25 15.69 18.64 -19.90
N ARG A 26 16.04 18.18 -21.10
CA ARG A 26 15.19 18.33 -22.29
C ARG A 26 13.85 17.62 -22.18
N LEU A 27 13.80 16.46 -21.53
CA LEU A 27 12.56 15.70 -21.33
C LEU A 27 11.64 16.46 -20.36
N GLU A 28 12.21 17.03 -19.32
CA GLU A 28 11.51 17.88 -18.34
C GLU A 28 10.96 19.16 -19.00
N GLU A 29 11.75 19.83 -19.83
CA GLU A 29 11.29 20.98 -20.63
C GLU A 29 10.19 20.61 -21.62
N ALA A 30 10.30 19.45 -22.28
CA ALA A 30 9.30 18.99 -23.24
C ALA A 30 7.98 18.62 -22.56
N MET A 31 8.03 17.97 -21.39
CA MET A 31 6.83 17.63 -20.61
C MET A 31 6.17 18.86 -19.97
N GLY A 32 6.94 19.89 -19.62
CA GLY A 32 6.41 21.16 -19.11
C GLY A 32 5.63 21.98 -20.15
N ASN A 33 5.84 21.73 -21.45
CA ASN A 33 5.16 22.43 -22.54
C ASN A 33 3.89 21.74 -23.05
N VAL A 34 3.59 20.51 -22.63
CA VAL A 34 2.40 19.74 -23.04
C VAL A 34 1.30 19.88 -21.97
N GLU A 35 0.71 21.08 -21.85
CA GLU A 35 -0.41 21.32 -20.91
C GLU A 35 -1.77 20.76 -21.39
N GLU A 36 -1.89 20.27 -22.63
CA GLU A 36 -3.12 19.63 -23.11
C GLU A 36 -2.80 18.39 -23.96
N GLY A 37 -3.08 17.19 -23.43
CA GLY A 37 -3.12 15.95 -24.23
C GLY A 37 -2.25 14.77 -23.76
N ILE A 38 -2.17 14.46 -22.47
CA ILE A 38 -1.38 13.30 -21.97
C ILE A 38 -2.11 11.95 -22.17
N SER A 39 -3.32 11.93 -22.72
CA SER A 39 -4.13 10.71 -22.85
C SER A 39 -3.76 9.76 -24.00
N GLU A 40 -2.85 10.12 -24.91
CA GLU A 40 -2.54 9.27 -26.10
C GLU A 40 -1.13 8.66 -26.14
N LEU A 41 -0.20 9.07 -25.26
CA LEU A 41 1.17 8.51 -25.20
C LEU A 41 1.24 7.03 -24.75
N SER A 42 0.14 6.48 -24.24
CA SER A 42 0.10 5.14 -23.62
C SER A 42 -0.15 3.98 -24.58
N ASN A 43 -0.43 4.23 -25.86
CA ASN A 43 -0.87 3.16 -26.78
C ASN A 43 0.16 2.66 -27.80
N GLU A 44 1.34 3.29 -27.94
CA GLU A 44 2.37 2.81 -28.91
C GLU A 44 3.82 2.79 -28.37
N ALA A 45 4.03 2.78 -27.05
CA ALA A 45 5.38 2.62 -26.50
C ALA A 45 5.86 1.16 -26.63
N VAL A 46 6.60 0.88 -27.70
CA VAL A 46 7.36 -0.37 -27.88
C VAL A 46 8.24 -0.60 -26.64
N HIS A 47 8.19 -1.81 -26.08
CA HIS A 47 8.94 -2.20 -24.88
C HIS A 47 10.46 -1.99 -25.06
N TYR A 48 11.01 -0.98 -24.39
CA TYR A 48 12.47 -0.80 -24.31
C TYR A 48 12.99 -1.17 -22.93
N ASN A 49 14.18 -1.77 -22.92
CA ASN A 49 14.90 -2.20 -21.72
C ASN A 49 15.39 -0.96 -20.94
N PRO A 50 14.85 -0.66 -19.75
CA PRO A 50 15.19 0.55 -18.99
C PRO A 50 16.61 0.53 -18.43
N ALA A 51 17.34 -0.58 -18.52
CA ALA A 51 18.73 -0.68 -18.06
C ALA A 51 19.71 0.18 -18.89
N ASP A 52 19.34 0.60 -20.11
CA ASP A 52 20.14 1.52 -20.94
C ASP A 52 19.46 2.90 -21.00
N ILE A 53 19.77 3.73 -20.00
CA ILE A 53 19.05 4.97 -19.73
C ILE A 53 19.18 5.98 -20.87
N SER A 54 20.32 6.02 -21.57
CA SER A 54 20.55 7.02 -22.63
C SER A 54 19.66 6.75 -23.84
N ASN A 55 19.59 5.48 -24.27
CA ASN A 55 18.75 5.06 -25.40
C ASN A 55 17.26 5.14 -25.07
N TRP A 56 16.90 4.85 -23.81
CA TRP A 56 15.52 5.01 -23.34
C TRP A 56 15.08 6.48 -23.33
N LEU A 57 15.92 7.39 -22.83
CA LEU A 57 15.65 8.83 -22.84
C LEU A 57 15.56 9.40 -24.26
N GLU A 58 16.44 9.00 -25.18
CA GLU A 58 16.34 9.40 -26.59
C GLU A 58 15.02 8.96 -27.22
N SER A 59 14.54 7.75 -26.90
CA SER A 59 13.29 7.23 -27.44
C SER A 59 12.07 8.00 -26.90
N MET A 60 12.11 8.40 -25.62
CA MET A 60 11.07 9.24 -25.00
C MET A 60 11.03 10.63 -25.63
N LEU A 61 12.20 11.27 -25.81
CA LEU A 61 12.31 12.56 -26.48
C LEU A 61 11.81 12.51 -27.94
N TRP A 62 12.20 11.48 -28.68
CA TRP A 62 11.77 11.29 -30.06
C TRP A 62 10.25 11.14 -30.20
N ASN A 63 9.60 10.43 -29.26
CA ASN A 63 8.14 10.28 -29.27
C ASN A 63 7.42 11.61 -29.02
N ILE A 64 7.95 12.44 -28.11
CA ILE A 64 7.38 13.77 -27.83
C ILE A 64 7.59 14.73 -29.02
N GLU A 65 8.77 14.68 -29.65
CA GLU A 65 9.06 15.51 -30.84
C GLU A 65 8.17 15.14 -32.04
N LYS A 66 7.87 13.84 -32.23
CA LYS A 66 7.01 13.32 -33.31
C LYS A 66 5.57 13.83 -33.21
N ASP A 67 5.03 13.96 -31.99
CA ASP A 67 3.68 14.49 -31.78
C ASP A 67 3.62 16.01 -31.94
N SER A 68 4.71 16.74 -31.63
CA SER A 68 4.79 18.19 -31.92
C SER A 68 4.76 18.51 -33.43
N ALA A 69 5.27 17.59 -34.26
CA ALA A 69 5.32 17.72 -35.72
C ALA A 69 4.03 17.26 -36.44
N CYS A 70 3.08 16.64 -35.73
CA CYS A 70 1.88 16.04 -36.32
C CYS A 70 0.64 16.97 -36.31
N SER A 71 0.78 18.23 -35.91
CA SER A 71 -0.34 19.19 -35.83
C SER A 71 -0.76 19.83 -37.16
N ASP A 72 -0.15 19.44 -38.29
CA ASP A 72 -0.42 20.04 -39.58
C ASP A 72 -0.50 18.94 -40.65
N TYR A 73 -1.70 18.48 -41.06
CA TYR A 73 -2.03 18.01 -42.43
C TYR A 73 -3.51 17.59 -42.58
N ASP A 74 -4.28 18.54 -43.11
CA ASP A 74 -5.27 18.49 -44.18
C ASP A 74 -6.02 17.18 -44.55
N LEU A 75 -7.36 17.27 -44.49
CA LEU A 75 -8.35 16.28 -44.92
C LEU A 75 -8.33 16.06 -46.45
N LYS A 76 -7.96 14.85 -46.91
CA LYS A 76 -8.38 14.35 -48.25
C LYS A 76 -8.83 12.89 -48.23
N ALA A 77 -9.89 12.67 -49.00
CA ALA A 77 -10.81 11.54 -48.98
C ALA A 77 -10.45 10.39 -49.96
N ILE A 78 -10.73 9.13 -49.54
CA ILE A 78 -11.35 7.98 -50.27
C ILE A 78 -10.56 7.36 -51.47
N PRO A 79 -10.73 6.08 -51.95
CA PRO A 79 -11.61 4.94 -51.57
C PRO A 79 -10.91 3.56 -51.38
N GLY A 80 -11.66 2.58 -50.85
CA GLY A 80 -11.25 1.17 -50.74
C GLY A 80 -11.48 0.29 -51.97
N LYS A 81 -11.11 -1.00 -51.84
CA LYS A 81 -11.75 -2.18 -52.48
C LYS A 81 -11.06 -3.49 -52.03
N ALA A 82 -11.88 -4.46 -51.65
CA ALA A 82 -11.52 -5.86 -51.46
C ALA A 82 -11.65 -6.65 -52.78
N ILE A 83 -10.72 -7.57 -53.11
CA ILE A 83 -10.90 -8.67 -54.09
C ILE A 83 -10.02 -9.88 -53.69
N TYR A 84 -10.57 -11.09 -53.89
CA TYR A 84 -10.07 -12.45 -53.59
C TYR A 84 -9.33 -13.15 -54.75
N ALA A 85 -8.52 -14.18 -54.39
CA ALA A 85 -8.19 -15.48 -55.07
C ALA A 85 -7.18 -15.51 -56.26
N PRO A 86 -6.69 -16.69 -56.78
CA PRO A 86 -6.77 -18.13 -56.38
C PRO A 86 -5.44 -18.97 -56.53
N GLU A 87 -5.59 -20.32 -56.44
CA GLU A 87 -4.69 -21.50 -56.26
C GLU A 87 -3.77 -22.05 -57.41
N ASN A 88 -2.94 -23.06 -57.03
CA ASN A 88 -2.51 -24.35 -57.70
C ASN A 88 -1.03 -24.50 -58.25
N PRO A 89 -0.48 -25.74 -58.53
CA PRO A 89 -0.36 -27.00 -57.73
C PRO A 89 0.97 -27.86 -57.93
N ASN A 90 1.25 -28.85 -57.01
CA ASN A 90 1.96 -30.18 -57.14
C ASN A 90 3.48 -30.32 -57.53
N PRO A 91 4.18 -31.53 -57.46
CA PRO A 91 4.21 -32.70 -56.52
C PRO A 91 5.64 -33.30 -56.16
N ASN A 92 5.71 -34.20 -55.13
CA ASN A 92 6.65 -35.32 -54.70
C ASN A 92 8.01 -35.64 -55.43
N PRO A 93 9.02 -36.40 -54.86
CA PRO A 93 8.92 -37.63 -53.99
C PRO A 93 10.03 -37.93 -52.91
N ASN A 94 9.81 -39.01 -52.14
CA ASN A 94 10.65 -39.65 -51.09
C ASN A 94 11.94 -40.39 -51.57
N PRO A 95 12.87 -40.76 -50.66
CA PRO A 95 13.08 -42.21 -50.40
C PRO A 95 13.38 -42.68 -48.94
N LYS A 96 13.06 -43.97 -48.75
CA LYS A 96 13.06 -44.96 -47.63
C LYS A 96 14.31 -45.17 -46.73
N ARG A 97 14.08 -45.46 -45.42
CA ARG A 97 14.57 -46.57 -44.52
C ARG A 97 14.47 -46.11 -43.04
N LEU A 98 14.21 -46.87 -41.96
CA LEU A 98 14.14 -48.29 -41.57
C LEU A 98 13.35 -48.35 -40.22
N LYS A 99 12.54 -49.39 -39.96
CA LYS A 99 11.91 -49.64 -38.64
C LYS A 99 12.88 -50.38 -37.69
N PRO A 100 12.72 -50.24 -36.37
CA PRO A 100 12.43 -51.45 -35.57
C PRO A 100 11.34 -51.29 -34.49
N SER A 101 10.61 -52.40 -34.33
CA SER A 101 9.88 -52.97 -33.19
C SER A 101 9.37 -52.10 -32.02
N THR A 102 8.04 -52.19 -31.87
CA THR A 102 7.21 -52.17 -30.65
C THR A 102 7.90 -52.48 -29.31
N GLU A 103 7.83 -51.50 -28.40
CA GLU A 103 7.60 -51.73 -26.97
C GLU A 103 6.46 -50.82 -26.50
N SER A 104 5.47 -51.43 -25.87
CA SER A 104 4.32 -50.80 -25.24
C SER A 104 4.76 -50.01 -24.02
N GLN A 105 5.02 -48.71 -24.18
CA GLN A 105 5.01 -47.76 -23.08
C GLN A 105 3.64 -47.10 -23.03
N SER A 106 2.88 -47.46 -21.98
CA SER A 106 1.72 -46.71 -21.53
C SER A 106 2.13 -45.25 -21.36
N THR A 107 1.78 -44.43 -22.35
CA THR A 107 1.74 -42.99 -22.19
C THR A 107 0.71 -42.73 -21.11
N ARG A 108 1.18 -42.54 -19.87
CA ARG A 108 0.42 -41.81 -18.86
C ARG A 108 0.01 -40.51 -19.55
N ALA A 109 -1.25 -40.43 -19.96
CA ALA A 109 -1.86 -39.18 -20.30
C ALA A 109 -1.62 -38.28 -19.09
N VAL A 110 -0.71 -37.32 -19.23
CA VAL A 110 -0.66 -36.18 -18.32
C VAL A 110 -2.01 -35.52 -18.56
N VAL A 111 -2.98 -35.87 -17.73
CA VAL A 111 -4.23 -35.13 -17.64
C VAL A 111 -3.77 -33.74 -17.28
N VAL A 112 -3.78 -32.84 -18.27
CA VAL A 112 -3.77 -31.40 -18.03
C VAL A 112 -5.06 -31.18 -17.26
N VAL A 113 -4.99 -31.33 -15.93
CA VAL A 113 -6.10 -30.99 -15.08
C VAL A 113 -6.24 -29.51 -15.26
N ASP A 114 -7.36 -29.09 -15.84
CA ASP A 114 -7.62 -27.71 -16.17
C ASP A 114 -7.44 -26.86 -14.91
N SER A 115 -6.37 -26.06 -14.91
CA SER A 115 -5.98 -25.22 -13.78
C SER A 115 -7.13 -24.31 -13.37
N GLN A 116 -7.93 -23.83 -14.34
CA GLN A 116 -9.09 -22.99 -14.10
C GLN A 116 -10.21 -23.74 -13.40
N GLN A 117 -10.54 -24.94 -13.88
CA GLN A 117 -11.58 -25.78 -13.26
C GLN A 117 -11.22 -26.16 -11.82
N ASN A 118 -9.94 -26.44 -11.55
CA ASN A 118 -9.46 -26.67 -10.19
C ASN A 118 -9.51 -25.40 -9.33
N GLY A 119 -9.24 -24.23 -9.88
CA GLY A 119 -9.37 -22.95 -9.19
C GLY A 119 -10.81 -22.67 -8.76
N ILE A 120 -11.77 -22.90 -9.66
CA ILE A 120 -13.20 -22.80 -9.33
C ILE A 120 -13.58 -23.78 -8.22
N ARG A 121 -13.16 -25.05 -8.34
CA ARG A 121 -13.39 -26.06 -7.29
C ARG A 121 -12.77 -25.68 -5.95
N LEU A 122 -11.59 -25.07 -5.96
CA LEU A 122 -10.88 -24.62 -4.76
C LEU A 122 -11.70 -23.56 -4.01
N VAL A 123 -12.18 -22.54 -4.72
CA VAL A 123 -13.03 -21.49 -4.13
C VAL A 123 -14.32 -22.09 -3.55
N HIS A 124 -15.01 -22.96 -4.30
CA HIS A 124 -16.21 -23.64 -3.78
C HIS A 124 -15.91 -24.52 -2.55
N THR A 125 -14.76 -25.19 -2.51
CA THR A 125 -14.37 -26.03 -1.37
C THR A 125 -14.02 -25.17 -0.14
N LEU A 126 -13.38 -24.02 -0.32
CA LEU A 126 -13.14 -23.03 0.75
C LEU A 126 -14.46 -22.55 1.36
N MET A 127 -15.42 -22.15 0.52
CA MET A 127 -16.74 -21.69 0.94
C MET A 127 -17.51 -22.78 1.68
N ALA A 128 -17.58 -23.99 1.11
CA ALA A 128 -18.25 -25.12 1.75
C ALA A 128 -17.61 -25.49 3.10
N CYS A 129 -16.29 -25.34 3.25
CA CYS A 129 -15.60 -25.58 4.51
C CYS A 129 -16.00 -24.54 5.57
N ALA A 130 -16.07 -23.27 5.18
CA ALA A 130 -16.54 -22.20 6.06
C ALA A 130 -18.01 -22.39 6.49
N GLU A 131 -18.89 -22.75 5.55
CA GLU A 131 -20.30 -23.10 5.84
C GLU A 131 -20.40 -24.27 6.82
N ALA A 132 -19.63 -25.34 6.59
CA ALA A 132 -19.59 -26.50 7.49
C ALA A 132 -19.15 -26.11 8.91
N LEU A 133 -18.18 -25.19 9.05
CA LEU A 133 -17.74 -24.66 10.33
C LEU A 133 -18.81 -23.80 11.02
N GLU A 134 -19.56 -22.99 10.27
CA GLU A 134 -20.63 -22.14 10.81
C GLU A 134 -21.76 -22.98 11.43
N ILE A 135 -22.13 -24.08 10.78
CA ILE A 135 -23.11 -25.05 11.32
C ILE A 135 -22.48 -26.10 12.26
N ASN A 136 -21.22 -25.93 12.64
CA ASN A 136 -20.46 -26.80 13.54
C ASN A 136 -20.34 -28.27 13.11
N ASN A 137 -20.34 -28.53 11.80
CA ASN A 137 -20.12 -29.86 11.21
C ASN A 137 -18.61 -30.12 10.99
N LEU A 138 -17.91 -30.38 12.09
CA LEU A 138 -16.45 -30.59 12.09
C LEU A 138 -15.96 -31.74 11.19
N PRO A 139 -16.62 -32.92 11.12
CA PRO A 139 -16.17 -34.00 10.23
C PRO A 139 -16.16 -33.61 8.75
N VAL A 140 -17.17 -32.85 8.30
CA VAL A 140 -17.22 -32.34 6.93
C VAL A 140 -16.17 -31.26 6.72
N ALA A 141 -16.01 -30.32 7.65
CA ALA A 141 -14.97 -29.30 7.58
C ALA A 141 -13.56 -29.91 7.52
N GLU A 142 -13.28 -30.96 8.29
CA GLU A 142 -12.00 -31.66 8.29
C GLU A 142 -11.72 -32.37 6.95
N ALA A 143 -12.75 -32.98 6.34
CA ALA A 143 -12.61 -33.57 5.01
C ALA A 143 -12.35 -32.50 3.95
N LEU A 144 -13.09 -31.39 4.01
CA LEU A 144 -12.95 -30.27 3.07
C LEU A 144 -11.60 -29.58 3.18
N VAL A 145 -11.09 -29.31 4.40
CA VAL A 145 -9.77 -28.65 4.57
C VAL A 145 -8.62 -29.49 4.00
N LYS A 146 -8.71 -30.83 4.10
CA LYS A 146 -7.74 -31.73 3.44
C LYS A 146 -7.83 -31.60 1.91
N GLN A 147 -9.05 -31.55 1.36
CA GLN A 147 -9.27 -31.36 -0.08
C GLN A 147 -8.75 -29.99 -0.58
N ILE A 148 -8.95 -28.92 0.21
CA ILE A 148 -8.41 -27.59 -0.09
C ILE A 148 -6.89 -27.64 -0.23
N GLY A 149 -6.19 -28.36 0.65
CA GLY A 149 -4.73 -28.53 0.55
C GLY A 149 -4.29 -29.13 -0.79
N PHE A 150 -4.95 -30.20 -1.25
CA PHE A 150 -4.63 -30.80 -2.56
C PHE A 150 -4.95 -29.87 -3.73
N LEU A 151 -6.09 -29.17 -3.68
CA LEU A 151 -6.50 -28.23 -4.72
C LEU A 151 -5.56 -27.02 -4.78
N ALA A 152 -5.14 -26.47 -3.64
CA ALA A 152 -4.21 -25.34 -3.57
C ALA A 152 -2.85 -25.67 -4.20
N VAL A 153 -2.30 -26.86 -3.95
CA VAL A 153 -1.04 -27.32 -4.57
C VAL A 153 -1.14 -27.37 -6.10
N SER A 154 -2.33 -27.63 -6.64
CA SER A 154 -2.55 -27.64 -8.11
C SER A 154 -2.61 -26.25 -8.74
N GLN A 155 -2.82 -25.19 -7.96
CA GLN A 155 -2.86 -23.81 -8.44
C GLN A 155 -1.46 -23.21 -8.56
N VAL A 156 -1.33 -22.04 -9.16
CA VAL A 156 -0.08 -21.27 -9.22
C VAL A 156 -0.32 -19.83 -8.72
N GLY A 157 0.75 -19.08 -8.48
CA GLY A 157 0.66 -17.65 -8.14
C GLY A 157 -0.09 -17.35 -6.85
N ALA A 158 -0.82 -16.23 -6.85
CA ALA A 158 -1.57 -15.68 -5.74
C ALA A 158 -2.64 -16.65 -5.25
N MET A 159 -3.34 -17.31 -6.18
CA MET A 159 -4.40 -18.25 -5.82
C MET A 159 -3.88 -19.41 -4.94
N ARG A 160 -2.71 -20.00 -5.29
CA ARG A 160 -2.08 -21.03 -4.44
C ARG A 160 -1.79 -20.48 -3.04
N LYS A 161 -1.22 -19.28 -2.96
CA LYS A 161 -0.75 -18.67 -1.71
C LYS A 161 -1.91 -18.31 -0.78
N VAL A 162 -2.92 -17.61 -1.29
CA VAL A 162 -4.12 -17.24 -0.52
C VAL A 162 -4.82 -18.50 -0.02
N ALA A 163 -5.08 -19.46 -0.90
CA ALA A 163 -5.73 -20.70 -0.49
C ALA A 163 -4.94 -21.47 0.58
N THR A 164 -3.62 -21.42 0.54
CA THR A 164 -2.76 -22.05 1.56
C THR A 164 -2.95 -21.39 2.94
N TYR A 165 -2.93 -20.07 3.02
CA TYR A 165 -3.14 -19.35 4.29
C TYR A 165 -4.57 -19.52 4.82
N PHE A 166 -5.58 -19.50 3.95
CA PHE A 166 -6.96 -19.78 4.36
C PHE A 166 -7.15 -21.24 4.81
N ALA A 167 -6.51 -22.21 4.15
CA ALA A 167 -6.54 -23.61 4.58
C ALA A 167 -5.91 -23.78 5.97
N GLU A 168 -4.77 -23.12 6.21
CA GLU A 168 -4.13 -23.10 7.52
C GLU A 168 -5.04 -22.49 8.59
N ALA A 169 -5.64 -21.33 8.31
CA ALA A 169 -6.53 -20.65 9.24
C ALA A 169 -7.79 -21.47 9.56
N LEU A 170 -8.39 -22.11 8.56
CA LEU A 170 -9.52 -23.03 8.73
C LEU A 170 -9.11 -24.24 9.58
N ALA A 171 -7.95 -24.85 9.31
CA ALA A 171 -7.44 -25.96 10.12
C ALA A 171 -7.22 -25.53 11.58
N ARG A 172 -6.60 -24.37 11.80
CA ARG A 172 -6.42 -23.79 13.15
C ARG A 172 -7.76 -23.60 13.86
N ARG A 173 -8.79 -23.12 13.16
CA ARG A 173 -10.16 -22.99 13.70
C ARG A 173 -10.76 -24.35 14.08
N ILE A 174 -10.66 -25.34 13.20
CA ILE A 174 -11.16 -26.72 13.42
C ILE A 174 -10.52 -27.33 14.67
N TYR A 175 -9.20 -27.21 14.80
CA TYR A 175 -8.44 -27.80 15.90
C TYR A 175 -8.30 -26.88 17.13
N ARG A 176 -8.87 -25.67 17.08
CA ARG A 176 -8.79 -24.65 18.15
C ARG A 176 -7.35 -24.32 18.56
N VAL A 177 -6.46 -24.20 17.57
CA VAL A 177 -5.05 -23.82 17.75
C VAL A 177 -4.88 -22.35 17.40
N PHE A 178 -4.81 -21.51 18.43
CA PHE A 178 -4.69 -20.06 18.26
C PHE A 178 -3.23 -19.61 18.34
N PRO A 179 -2.77 -18.76 17.41
CA PRO A 179 -1.40 -18.24 17.46
C PRO A 179 -1.19 -17.33 18.68
N LEU A 180 0.01 -17.39 19.27
CA LEU A 180 0.47 -16.34 20.19
C LEU A 180 0.71 -15.08 19.35
N HIS A 181 -0.14 -14.08 19.52
CA HIS A 181 0.05 -12.76 18.92
C HIS A 181 1.32 -12.11 19.52
N HIS A 182 1.97 -11.25 18.75
CA HIS A 182 2.94 -10.20 19.15
C HIS A 182 4.40 -10.35 18.69
N ALA A 183 5.07 -11.50 18.78
CA ALA A 183 6.55 -11.48 18.71
C ALA A 183 7.20 -11.19 17.34
N LEU A 184 6.44 -11.21 16.23
CA LEU A 184 7.01 -11.21 14.87
C LEU A 184 6.22 -10.36 13.87
N SER A 185 5.38 -9.41 14.32
CA SER A 185 4.58 -8.60 13.39
C SER A 185 5.39 -7.41 12.85
N ASP A 186 6.15 -6.74 13.71
CA ASP A 186 6.89 -5.52 13.34
C ASP A 186 8.04 -5.82 12.37
N SER A 187 8.72 -6.95 12.56
CA SER A 187 9.78 -7.42 11.64
C SER A 187 9.25 -7.89 10.29
N LEU A 188 7.96 -8.22 10.17
CA LEU A 188 7.34 -8.55 8.89
C LEU A 188 6.81 -7.31 8.16
N GLN A 189 6.38 -6.31 8.92
CA GLN A 189 5.81 -5.08 8.38
C GLN A 189 6.82 -4.31 7.52
N ILE A 190 8.12 -4.36 7.83
CA ILE A 190 9.18 -3.74 7.00
C ILE A 190 9.22 -4.36 5.59
N HIS A 191 9.09 -5.68 5.48
CA HIS A 191 9.07 -6.35 4.18
C HIS A 191 7.82 -5.96 3.37
N PHE A 192 6.68 -5.83 4.06
CA PHE A 192 5.45 -5.33 3.44
C PHE A 192 5.60 -3.87 2.97
N TYR A 193 6.26 -3.03 3.78
CA TYR A 193 6.61 -1.66 3.42
C TYR A 193 7.44 -1.62 2.14
N GLU A 194 8.45 -2.49 2.00
CA GLU A 194 9.30 -2.53 0.81
C GLU A 194 8.61 -3.09 -0.43
N THR A 195 7.73 -4.08 -0.26
CA THR A 195 7.18 -4.83 -1.40
C THR A 195 6.08 -4.08 -2.17
N CYS A 196 5.36 -3.18 -1.50
CA CYS A 196 4.14 -2.58 -2.05
C CYS A 196 3.88 -1.16 -1.51
N PRO A 197 3.04 -0.35 -2.18
CA PRO A 197 2.88 1.07 -1.85
C PRO A 197 1.96 1.33 -0.66
N TYR A 198 1.31 0.31 -0.10
CA TYR A 198 0.22 0.46 0.88
C TYR A 198 0.59 1.30 2.12
N LEU A 199 1.67 0.93 2.83
CA LEU A 199 2.12 1.69 4.00
C LEU A 199 2.80 3.02 3.62
N LYS A 200 3.47 3.07 2.46
CA LYS A 200 4.05 4.31 1.93
C LYS A 200 2.95 5.35 1.67
N PHE A 201 1.85 4.93 1.02
CA PHE A 201 0.65 5.74 0.82
C PHE A 201 0.07 6.23 2.14
N ALA A 202 -0.09 5.33 3.13
CA ALA A 202 -0.59 5.68 4.45
C ALA A 202 0.25 6.80 5.09
N HIS A 203 1.57 6.62 5.11
CA HIS A 203 2.50 7.58 5.70
C HIS A 203 2.51 8.92 4.96
N PHE A 204 2.59 8.92 3.62
CA PHE A 204 2.66 10.17 2.86
C PHE A 204 1.37 10.99 2.96
N THR A 205 0.20 10.34 2.84
CA THR A 205 -1.09 11.04 2.92
C THR A 205 -1.35 11.57 4.32
N ALA A 206 -1.02 10.82 5.38
CA ALA A 206 -1.10 11.31 6.76
C ALA A 206 -0.10 12.45 7.02
N ASN A 207 1.16 12.31 6.59
CA ASN A 207 2.17 13.35 6.75
C ASN A 207 1.77 14.65 6.05
N GLN A 208 1.16 14.58 4.86
CA GLN A 208 0.70 15.77 4.16
C GLN A 208 -0.37 16.53 4.95
N ALA A 209 -1.34 15.81 5.55
CA ALA A 209 -2.36 16.43 6.39
C ALA A 209 -1.75 17.05 7.67
N ILE A 210 -0.78 16.37 8.29
CA ILE A 210 -0.05 16.89 9.46
C ILE A 210 0.74 18.15 9.09
N LEU A 211 1.43 18.16 7.94
CA LEU A 211 2.19 19.31 7.46
C LEU A 211 1.31 20.53 7.25
N GLU A 212 0.13 20.35 6.67
CA GLU A 212 -0.85 21.40 6.46
C GLU A 212 -1.38 21.93 7.81
N ALA A 213 -1.73 21.05 8.75
CA ALA A 213 -2.17 21.44 10.09
C ALA A 213 -1.08 22.18 10.91
N PHE A 214 0.19 21.90 10.64
CA PHE A 214 1.33 22.54 11.29
C PHE A 214 1.82 23.80 10.59
N HIS A 215 1.15 24.27 9.54
CA HIS A 215 1.52 25.48 8.83
C HIS A 215 1.64 26.68 9.79
N GLY A 216 2.72 27.46 9.65
CA GLY A 216 3.01 28.62 10.50
C GLY A 216 3.37 28.33 11.97
N LYS A 217 3.23 27.09 12.46
CA LYS A 217 3.57 26.73 13.85
C LYS A 217 5.08 26.58 14.03
N THR A 218 5.60 27.04 15.17
CA THR A 218 7.04 27.03 15.51
C THR A 218 7.44 25.89 16.44
N ARG A 219 6.48 25.28 17.15
CA ARG A 219 6.66 24.15 18.05
C ARG A 219 5.53 23.17 17.81
N VAL A 220 5.89 21.97 17.36
CA VAL A 220 4.93 20.97 16.91
C VAL A 220 5.20 19.64 17.59
N HIS A 221 4.13 18.92 17.91
CA HIS A 221 4.20 17.63 18.59
C HIS A 221 3.31 16.62 17.90
N VAL A 222 3.86 15.48 17.52
CA VAL A 222 3.06 14.35 17.02
C VAL A 222 2.98 13.28 18.10
N VAL A 223 1.77 12.83 18.39
CA VAL A 223 1.49 11.61 19.17
C VAL A 223 1.14 10.50 18.19
N ASP A 224 2.05 9.55 18.03
CA ASP A 224 1.90 8.40 17.15
C ASP A 224 1.42 7.18 17.93
N PHE A 225 0.24 6.67 17.60
CA PHE A 225 -0.37 5.51 18.24
C PHE A 225 0.28 4.17 17.85
N GLY A 226 1.13 4.13 16.82
CA GLY A 226 1.80 2.91 16.39
C GLY A 226 3.18 3.18 15.81
N ILE A 227 4.16 3.46 16.67
CA ILE A 227 5.50 3.90 16.23
C ILE A 227 6.27 2.85 15.44
N ASN A 228 6.03 1.56 15.70
CA ASN A 228 6.65 0.43 14.99
C ASN A 228 8.16 0.64 14.80
N GLN A 229 8.64 0.72 13.55
CA GLN A 229 10.05 1.00 13.21
C GLN A 229 10.36 2.49 12.95
N GLY A 230 9.38 3.38 13.12
CA GLY A 230 9.54 4.83 12.94
C GLY A 230 9.60 5.30 11.48
N MET A 231 9.31 4.43 10.50
CA MET A 231 9.51 4.66 9.06
C MET A 231 8.74 5.87 8.49
N GLN A 232 7.64 6.30 9.12
CA GLN A 232 6.85 7.45 8.69
C GLN A 232 7.58 8.79 8.88
N TRP A 233 8.36 8.92 9.96
CA TRP A 233 8.78 10.20 10.51
C TRP A 233 9.96 10.87 9.79
N PRO A 234 10.94 10.15 9.20
CA PRO A 234 12.00 10.79 8.43
C PRO A 234 11.47 11.68 7.29
N ALA A 235 10.44 11.22 6.58
CA ALA A 235 9.82 12.00 5.50
C ALA A 235 9.16 13.29 6.02
N LEU A 236 8.45 13.21 7.16
CA LEU A 236 7.85 14.38 7.79
C LEU A 236 8.93 15.37 8.25
N MET A 237 10.00 14.90 8.89
CA MET A 237 11.10 15.76 9.36
C MET A 237 11.77 16.49 8.19
N GLN A 238 12.00 15.82 7.07
CA GLN A 238 12.53 16.46 5.86
C GLN A 238 11.60 17.55 5.34
N ALA A 239 10.30 17.28 5.28
CA ALA A 239 9.32 18.27 4.85
C ALA A 239 9.24 19.47 5.82
N LEU A 240 9.33 19.22 7.13
CA LEU A 240 9.40 20.27 8.15
C LEU A 240 10.68 21.12 8.01
N ALA A 241 11.83 20.51 7.71
CA ALA A 241 13.10 21.20 7.49
C ALA A 241 13.08 22.13 6.27
N LEU A 242 12.30 21.79 5.24
CA LEU A 242 12.17 22.55 4.00
C LEU A 242 11.09 23.64 4.06
N ARG A 243 10.42 23.83 5.19
CA ARG A 243 9.36 24.84 5.33
C ARG A 243 9.91 26.27 5.16
N PRO A 244 9.13 27.17 4.54
CA PRO A 244 9.41 28.60 4.61
C PRO A 244 9.49 29.07 6.07
N GLY A 245 10.55 29.79 6.42
CA GLY A 245 10.82 30.21 7.81
C GLY A 245 11.68 29.22 8.63
N GLY A 246 12.06 28.09 8.05
CA GLY A 246 12.92 27.08 8.69
C GLY A 246 12.15 26.02 9.49
N PRO A 247 12.87 25.01 10.03
CA PRO A 247 12.27 23.92 10.80
C PRO A 247 11.65 24.43 12.12
N PRO A 248 10.44 23.96 12.50
CA PRO A 248 9.96 24.13 13.86
C PRO A 248 10.74 23.22 14.83
N ALA A 249 10.62 23.49 16.13
CA ALA A 249 10.96 22.47 17.12
C ALA A 249 9.94 21.32 17.00
N PHE A 250 10.43 20.10 16.82
CA PHE A 250 9.60 18.93 16.58
C PHE A 250 9.72 17.95 17.75
N ARG A 251 8.59 17.63 18.37
CA ARG A 251 8.47 16.57 19.37
C ARG A 251 7.69 15.38 18.79
N LEU A 252 8.14 14.16 19.07
CA LEU A 252 7.45 12.94 18.71
C LEU A 252 7.27 12.05 19.94
N THR A 253 6.03 11.73 20.27
CA THR A 253 5.70 10.67 21.23
C THR A 253 5.27 9.42 20.46
N GLY A 254 6.11 8.39 20.48
CA GLY A 254 5.83 7.12 19.82
C GLY A 254 5.31 6.08 20.81
N ILE A 255 4.10 5.54 20.57
CA ILE A 255 3.49 4.51 21.41
C ILE A 255 3.69 3.13 20.76
N GLY A 256 4.05 2.14 21.57
CA GLY A 256 4.17 0.76 21.11
C GLY A 256 4.13 -0.25 22.26
N PRO A 257 3.93 -1.54 21.94
CA PRO A 257 3.94 -2.60 22.93
C PRO A 257 5.34 -2.82 23.52
N PRO A 258 5.45 -3.45 24.70
CA PRO A 258 6.74 -3.92 25.20
C PRO A 258 7.35 -4.95 24.24
N ALA A 259 8.65 -4.88 24.01
CA ALA A 259 9.36 -5.85 23.17
C ALA A 259 9.35 -7.25 23.81
N ALA A 260 9.20 -8.29 22.99
CA ALA A 260 9.11 -9.67 23.45
C ALA A 260 10.41 -10.19 24.11
N ASP A 261 11.55 -9.61 23.73
CA ASP A 261 12.88 -9.94 24.25
C ASP A 261 13.32 -9.03 25.40
N ASN A 262 12.42 -8.18 25.91
CA ASN A 262 12.69 -7.13 26.91
C ASN A 262 13.71 -6.07 26.48
N SER A 263 13.98 -5.93 25.18
CA SER A 263 14.72 -4.78 24.66
C SER A 263 13.90 -3.48 24.78
N ASP A 264 14.59 -2.34 24.77
CA ASP A 264 13.94 -1.02 24.65
C ASP A 264 13.91 -0.57 23.19
N HIS A 265 13.17 -1.32 22.36
CA HIS A 265 13.01 -1.02 20.93
C HIS A 265 12.51 0.40 20.67
N LEU A 266 11.64 0.93 21.54
CA LEU A 266 11.14 2.30 21.41
C LEU A 266 12.26 3.33 21.56
N GLN A 267 13.21 3.12 22.49
CA GLN A 267 14.39 3.96 22.64
C GLN A 267 15.31 3.87 21.42
N GLU A 268 15.50 2.68 20.85
CA GLU A 268 16.32 2.49 19.64
C GLU A 268 15.76 3.27 18.43
N VAL A 269 14.44 3.20 18.22
CA VAL A 269 13.76 4.00 17.18
C VAL A 269 13.97 5.49 17.43
N GLY A 270 13.77 5.94 18.67
CA GLY A 270 13.99 7.32 19.07
C GLY A 270 15.41 7.83 18.78
N TRP A 271 16.41 7.00 19.07
CA TRP A 271 17.82 7.33 18.83
C TRP A 271 18.13 7.46 17.33
N LYS A 272 17.65 6.52 16.50
CA LYS A 272 17.81 6.59 15.04
C LYS A 272 17.15 7.84 14.46
N LEU A 273 15.93 8.18 14.92
CA LEU A 273 15.23 9.38 14.49
C LEU A 273 15.95 10.66 14.93
N ALA A 274 16.53 10.70 16.14
CA ALA A 274 17.30 11.84 16.61
C ALA A 274 18.58 12.05 15.80
N GLN A 275 19.31 10.98 15.51
CA GLN A 275 20.48 11.06 14.61
C GLN A 275 20.11 11.62 13.24
N PHE A 276 19.00 11.15 12.67
CA PHE A 276 18.52 11.66 11.40
C PHE A 276 18.15 13.15 11.48
N ALA A 277 17.41 13.56 12.52
CA ALA A 277 17.03 14.96 12.74
C ALA A 277 18.25 15.89 12.85
N ASP A 278 19.32 15.45 13.53
CA ASP A 278 20.58 16.19 13.63
C ASP A 278 21.22 16.43 12.25
N THR A 279 21.16 15.44 11.34
CA THR A 279 21.72 15.58 9.99
C THR A 279 21.03 16.61 9.11
N ILE A 280 19.78 16.96 9.44
CA ILE A 280 18.97 17.94 8.72
C ILE A 280 18.64 19.17 9.58
N HIS A 281 19.34 19.33 10.71
CA HIS A 281 19.26 20.48 11.61
C HIS A 281 17.83 20.78 12.13
N VAL A 282 17.04 19.74 12.41
CA VAL A 282 15.74 19.86 13.07
C VAL A 282 15.91 19.71 14.57
N HIS A 283 15.45 20.67 15.37
CA HIS A 283 15.46 20.55 16.83
C HIS A 283 14.42 19.51 17.27
N PHE A 284 14.89 18.29 17.55
CA PHE A 284 14.04 17.13 17.77
C PHE A 284 14.05 16.61 19.21
N GLU A 285 12.87 16.24 19.70
CA GLU A 285 12.69 15.56 20.98
C GLU A 285 11.84 14.31 20.78
N TYR A 286 12.30 13.17 21.30
CA TYR A 286 11.56 11.90 21.23
C TYR A 286 11.17 11.38 22.61
N ARG A 287 9.97 10.80 22.70
CA ARG A 287 9.48 10.06 23.86
C ARG A 287 8.87 8.72 23.41
N GLY A 288 9.49 7.61 23.81
CA GLY A 288 8.86 6.29 23.70
C GLY A 288 7.86 6.08 24.84
N PHE A 289 6.66 5.60 24.53
CA PHE A 289 5.65 5.25 25.52
C PHE A 289 5.22 3.79 25.36
N VAL A 290 5.56 2.97 26.35
CA VAL A 290 5.22 1.54 26.34
C VAL A 290 3.78 1.36 26.79
N ALA A 291 2.95 0.77 25.93
CA ALA A 291 1.57 0.42 26.25
C ALA A 291 1.17 -0.89 25.57
N THR A 292 0.62 -1.83 26.33
CA THR A 292 0.07 -3.08 25.76
C THR A 292 -1.18 -2.82 24.91
N SER A 293 -1.93 -1.77 25.23
CA SER A 293 -3.11 -1.34 24.47
C SER A 293 -3.26 0.17 24.55
N LEU A 294 -3.65 0.80 23.43
CA LEU A 294 -3.99 2.23 23.42
C LEU A 294 -5.15 2.54 24.37
N ALA A 295 -6.03 1.57 24.63
CA ALA A 295 -7.11 1.71 25.59
C ALA A 295 -6.61 1.91 27.03
N ASP A 296 -5.33 1.67 27.33
CA ASP A 296 -4.77 1.86 28.67
C ASP A 296 -4.15 3.27 28.83
N LEU A 297 -4.17 4.09 27.78
CA LEU A 297 -3.68 5.47 27.79
C LEU A 297 -4.59 6.41 28.58
N ASP A 298 -3.97 7.41 29.19
CA ASP A 298 -4.59 8.63 29.69
C ASP A 298 -3.85 9.84 29.11
N ALA A 299 -4.56 10.93 28.82
CA ALA A 299 -3.97 12.13 28.23
C ALA A 299 -2.88 12.74 29.13
N SER A 300 -2.99 12.61 30.45
CA SER A 300 -2.00 13.12 31.40
C SER A 300 -0.63 12.43 31.27
N MET A 301 -0.60 11.22 30.70
CA MET A 301 0.63 10.44 30.51
C MET A 301 1.52 10.98 29.38
N LEU A 302 0.93 11.75 28.45
CA LEU A 302 1.57 12.25 27.23
C LEU A 302 2.40 13.52 27.44
N GLN A 303 2.33 14.12 28.65
CA GLN A 303 3.06 15.33 29.02
C GLN A 303 2.92 16.44 27.97
N LEU A 304 1.66 16.75 27.63
CA LEU A 304 1.33 17.80 26.67
C LEU A 304 1.83 19.15 27.19
N ARG A 305 2.33 19.99 26.27
CA ARG A 305 2.80 21.34 26.60
C ARG A 305 1.82 22.36 26.04
N GLU A 306 1.59 23.46 26.75
CA GLU A 306 0.64 24.49 26.30
C GLU A 306 1.16 25.29 25.09
N ASP A 307 2.47 25.27 24.85
CA ASP A 307 3.17 26.04 23.82
C ASP A 307 3.43 25.25 22.52
N GLU A 308 2.90 24.04 22.39
CA GLU A 308 3.05 23.20 21.20
C GLU A 308 1.71 22.93 20.50
N SER A 309 1.72 22.87 19.17
CA SER A 309 0.59 22.41 18.38
C SER A 309 0.67 20.89 18.20
N VAL A 310 -0.38 20.17 18.60
CA VAL A 310 -0.37 18.71 18.65
C VAL A 310 -1.12 18.10 17.47
N ALA A 311 -0.56 17.08 16.83
CA ALA A 311 -1.26 16.18 15.92
C ALA A 311 -1.29 14.76 16.52
N VAL A 312 -2.37 14.03 16.29
CA VAL A 312 -2.46 12.60 16.64
C VAL A 312 -2.48 11.79 15.34
N ASN A 313 -1.64 10.76 15.25
CA ASN A 313 -1.54 9.89 14.08
C ASN A 313 -1.84 8.45 14.47
N SER A 314 -2.66 7.78 13.66
CA SER A 314 -2.96 6.36 13.80
C SER A 314 -2.98 5.68 12.44
N VAL A 315 -2.08 4.71 12.25
CA VAL A 315 -1.99 3.89 11.03
C VAL A 315 -2.17 2.43 11.44
N PHE A 316 -3.29 1.83 11.06
CA PHE A 316 -3.63 0.43 11.35
C PHE A 316 -3.66 0.07 12.84
N GLU A 317 -4.17 0.96 13.70
CA GLU A 317 -4.26 0.71 15.14
C GLU A 317 -5.70 0.73 15.70
N PHE A 318 -6.63 1.49 15.10
CA PHE A 318 -7.98 1.60 15.64
C PHE A 318 -8.77 0.31 15.50
N HIS A 319 -8.63 -0.42 14.38
CA HIS A 319 -9.35 -1.69 14.20
C HIS A 319 -9.05 -2.71 15.30
N ARG A 320 -7.83 -2.71 15.84
CA ARG A 320 -7.39 -3.62 16.90
C ARG A 320 -8.14 -3.40 18.21
N LEU A 321 -8.56 -2.16 18.46
CA LEU A 321 -9.33 -1.79 19.64
C LEU A 321 -10.73 -2.40 19.64
N LEU A 322 -11.27 -2.75 18.48
CA LEU A 322 -12.61 -3.37 18.37
C LEU A 322 -12.68 -4.76 19.02
N ALA A 323 -11.54 -5.37 19.37
CA ALA A 323 -11.49 -6.61 20.13
C ALA A 323 -11.95 -6.45 21.58
N ARG A 324 -11.85 -5.24 22.14
CA ARG A 324 -12.22 -4.90 23.52
C ARG A 324 -13.42 -3.95 23.51
N PRO A 325 -14.52 -4.27 24.21
CA PRO A 325 -15.66 -3.35 24.34
C PRO A 325 -15.24 -1.97 24.85
N ALA A 326 -15.80 -0.90 24.27
CA ALA A 326 -15.56 0.51 24.62
C ALA A 326 -14.11 1.02 24.47
N ALA A 327 -13.17 0.22 23.96
CA ALA A 327 -11.77 0.64 23.81
C ALA A 327 -11.61 1.80 22.81
N VAL A 328 -12.33 1.76 21.69
CA VAL A 328 -12.36 2.86 20.71
C VAL A 328 -12.86 4.15 21.36
N ASP A 329 -13.98 4.09 22.09
CA ASP A 329 -14.56 5.26 22.75
C ASP A 329 -13.61 5.85 23.80
N LYS A 330 -12.90 4.99 24.55
CA LYS A 330 -11.89 5.43 25.52
C LYS A 330 -10.72 6.13 24.83
N VAL A 331 -10.19 5.57 23.75
CA VAL A 331 -9.09 6.19 22.99
C VAL A 331 -9.54 7.52 22.37
N LEU A 332 -10.74 7.57 21.78
CA LEU A 332 -11.29 8.82 21.24
C LEU A 332 -11.51 9.88 22.34
N SER A 333 -11.90 9.46 23.54
CA SER A 333 -11.94 10.35 24.71
C SER A 333 -10.54 10.90 25.02
N VAL A 334 -9.49 10.09 25.02
CA VAL A 334 -8.11 10.55 25.19
C VAL A 334 -7.74 11.57 24.10
N VAL A 335 -8.02 11.29 22.83
CA VAL A 335 -7.76 12.23 21.73
C VAL A 335 -8.49 13.56 21.92
N ARG A 336 -9.74 13.53 22.42
CA ARG A 336 -10.47 14.77 22.75
C ARG A 336 -9.82 15.57 23.87
N HIS A 337 -9.24 14.91 24.88
CA HIS A 337 -8.52 15.58 25.94
C HIS A 337 -7.18 16.16 25.45
N ILE A 338 -6.53 15.53 24.46
CA ILE A 338 -5.34 16.08 23.80
C ILE A 338 -5.67 17.38 23.06
N ARG A 339 -6.88 17.50 22.49
CA ARG A 339 -7.31 18.62 21.64
C ARG A 339 -6.34 18.90 20.47
N PRO A 340 -6.07 17.91 19.61
CA PRO A 340 -5.12 18.09 18.53
C PRO A 340 -5.66 19.05 17.45
N GLU A 341 -4.73 19.69 16.74
CA GLU A 341 -4.97 20.42 15.49
C GLU A 341 -5.51 19.49 14.40
N ILE A 342 -5.07 18.23 14.42
CA ILE A 342 -5.51 17.19 13.48
C ILE A 342 -5.34 15.79 14.07
N LEU A 343 -6.31 14.93 13.80
CA LEU A 343 -6.21 13.48 13.96
C LEU A 343 -6.15 12.86 12.55
N THR A 344 -5.04 12.22 12.20
CA THR A 344 -4.91 11.42 10.97
C THR A 344 -5.16 9.96 11.27
N VAL A 345 -6.02 9.33 10.47
CA VAL A 345 -6.35 7.91 10.61
C VAL A 345 -6.23 7.23 9.26
N VAL A 346 -5.42 6.17 9.23
CA VAL A 346 -5.31 5.27 8.07
C VAL A 346 -5.71 3.86 8.49
N GLU A 347 -6.72 3.31 7.85
CA GLU A 347 -7.30 2.01 8.17
C GLU A 347 -7.54 1.17 6.92
N GLN A 348 -7.59 -0.15 7.09
CA GLN A 348 -7.92 -1.10 6.02
C GLN A 348 -9.39 -0.95 5.62
N GLU A 349 -9.66 -0.83 4.31
CA GLU A 349 -11.01 -0.73 3.75
C GLU A 349 -11.60 -2.12 3.53
N ALA A 350 -12.11 -2.73 4.61
CA ALA A 350 -12.75 -4.05 4.57
C ALA A 350 -13.75 -4.22 5.71
N ASN A 351 -14.78 -5.05 5.51
CA ASN A 351 -15.75 -5.39 6.57
C ASN A 351 -15.44 -6.77 7.21
N HIS A 352 -14.31 -6.87 7.93
CA HIS A 352 -13.92 -8.10 8.64
C HIS A 352 -14.50 -8.17 10.07
N ASN A 353 -15.33 -7.21 10.48
CA ASN A 353 -15.93 -7.17 11.82
C ASN A 353 -17.44 -7.48 11.84
N GLY A 354 -18.01 -7.94 10.72
CA GLY A 354 -19.41 -8.37 10.65
C GLY A 354 -19.77 -9.48 11.65
N PRO A 355 -21.04 -9.60 12.06
CA PRO A 355 -21.47 -10.56 13.10
C PRO A 355 -21.39 -12.03 12.64
N GLY A 356 -21.69 -12.32 11.37
CA GLY A 356 -21.67 -13.68 10.80
C GLY A 356 -20.25 -14.16 10.45
N PHE A 357 -19.94 -15.43 10.68
CA PHE A 357 -18.63 -15.98 10.34
C PHE A 357 -18.46 -16.10 8.83
N LEU A 358 -19.49 -16.58 8.13
CA LEU A 358 -19.43 -16.76 6.68
C LEU A 358 -19.27 -15.43 5.94
N ASP A 359 -19.94 -14.37 6.38
CA ASP A 359 -19.78 -13.02 5.81
C ASP A 359 -18.34 -12.52 5.96
N ARG A 360 -17.76 -12.64 7.16
CA ARG A 360 -16.36 -12.27 7.42
C ARG A 360 -15.40 -13.10 6.57
N PHE A 361 -15.65 -14.41 6.46
CA PHE A 361 -14.81 -15.31 5.67
C PHE A 361 -14.83 -14.92 4.20
N THR A 362 -16.02 -14.67 3.65
CA THR A 362 -16.20 -14.31 2.23
C THR A 362 -15.52 -12.98 1.92
N GLU A 363 -15.77 -11.96 2.74
CA GLU A 363 -15.17 -10.64 2.56
C GLU A 363 -13.65 -10.68 2.70
N SER A 364 -13.12 -11.41 3.69
CA SER A 364 -11.67 -11.57 3.84
C SER A 364 -11.05 -12.34 2.69
N LEU A 365 -11.70 -13.36 2.15
CA LEU A 365 -11.21 -14.09 0.98
C LEU A 365 -11.05 -13.14 -0.20
N HIS A 366 -12.05 -12.31 -0.49
CA HIS A 366 -11.95 -11.34 -1.57
C HIS A 366 -10.87 -10.27 -1.31
N TYR A 367 -10.84 -9.69 -0.11
CA TYR A 367 -9.87 -8.65 0.27
C TYR A 367 -8.42 -9.13 0.16
N TYR A 368 -8.10 -10.29 0.76
CA TYR A 368 -6.75 -10.83 0.71
C TYR A 368 -6.41 -11.43 -0.66
N SER A 369 -7.38 -11.96 -1.42
CA SER A 369 -7.14 -12.29 -2.83
C SER A 369 -6.65 -11.08 -3.62
N THR A 370 -7.27 -9.92 -3.45
CA THR A 370 -6.84 -8.67 -4.11
C THR A 370 -5.44 -8.24 -3.64
N LEU A 371 -5.14 -8.32 -2.33
CA LEU A 371 -3.80 -7.98 -1.84
C LEU A 371 -2.72 -8.91 -2.41
N PHE A 372 -2.93 -10.22 -2.41
CA PHE A 372 -1.95 -11.15 -2.97
C PHE A 372 -1.80 -11.02 -4.48
N ASP A 373 -2.88 -10.69 -5.20
CA ASP A 373 -2.85 -10.35 -6.62
C ASP A 373 -1.96 -9.12 -6.87
N SER A 374 -2.11 -8.07 -6.05
CA SER A 374 -1.26 -6.86 -6.15
C SER A 374 0.23 -7.08 -5.84
N LEU A 375 0.57 -8.19 -5.17
CA LEU A 375 1.96 -8.60 -4.94
C LEU A 375 2.52 -9.43 -6.11
N GLU A 376 1.67 -9.94 -7.00
CA GLU A 376 2.12 -10.62 -8.23
C GLU A 376 2.83 -9.64 -9.16
N GLY A 377 3.85 -10.12 -9.87
CA GLY A 377 4.61 -9.28 -10.80
C GLY A 377 5.49 -8.17 -10.16
N SER A 378 5.37 -7.89 -8.86
CA SER A 378 6.23 -6.88 -8.19
C SER A 378 7.72 -7.25 -8.33
N PRO A 379 8.58 -6.38 -8.89
CA PRO A 379 10.00 -6.65 -9.17
C PRO A 379 10.87 -6.55 -7.90
N VAL A 380 10.33 -7.02 -6.78
CA VAL A 380 10.93 -6.93 -5.45
C VAL A 380 11.67 -8.24 -5.13
N ASN A 381 12.66 -8.14 -4.26
CA ASN A 381 13.38 -9.28 -3.70
C ASN A 381 12.40 -10.40 -3.26
N PRO A 382 12.63 -11.66 -3.71
CA PRO A 382 11.78 -12.79 -3.36
C PRO A 382 11.60 -13.00 -1.85
N GLN A 383 12.62 -12.66 -1.05
CA GLN A 383 12.54 -12.76 0.41
C GLN A 383 11.54 -11.77 1.00
N ASP A 384 11.60 -10.50 0.58
CA ASP A 384 10.68 -9.46 1.05
C ASP A 384 9.24 -9.78 0.65
N LYS A 385 9.06 -10.30 -0.57
CA LYS A 385 7.75 -10.79 -1.03
C LYS A 385 7.24 -11.95 -0.18
N ALA A 386 8.06 -12.97 0.10
CA ALA A 386 7.66 -14.09 0.95
C ALA A 386 7.29 -13.62 2.37
N MET A 387 8.06 -12.69 2.95
CA MET A 387 7.78 -12.17 4.28
C MET A 387 6.52 -11.28 4.31
N SER A 388 6.25 -10.54 3.24
CA SER A 388 4.98 -9.82 3.03
C SER A 388 3.78 -10.77 2.96
N GLU A 389 3.94 -11.91 2.29
CA GLU A 389 2.90 -12.94 2.23
C GLU A 389 2.65 -13.54 3.62
N VAL A 390 3.70 -13.75 4.43
CA VAL A 390 3.56 -14.20 5.83
C VAL A 390 2.88 -13.13 6.69
N TYR A 391 3.18 -11.85 6.47
CA TYR A 391 2.52 -10.73 7.14
C TYR A 391 1.00 -10.78 6.92
N LEU A 392 0.57 -10.87 5.66
CA LEU A 392 -0.86 -11.00 5.31
C LEU A 392 -1.46 -12.32 5.81
N GLY A 393 -0.71 -13.42 5.73
CA GLY A 393 -1.11 -14.73 6.22
C GLY A 393 -1.44 -14.76 7.71
N LYS A 394 -0.70 -14.00 8.53
CA LYS A 394 -1.00 -13.83 9.95
C LYS A 394 -2.32 -13.10 10.18
N GLN A 395 -2.61 -12.08 9.38
CA GLN A 395 -3.89 -11.38 9.49
C GLN A 395 -5.06 -12.28 9.08
N ILE A 396 -4.93 -13.03 7.97
CA ILE A 396 -5.90 -14.07 7.56
C ILE A 396 -6.15 -15.05 8.71
N CYS A 397 -5.08 -15.55 9.33
CA CYS A 397 -5.19 -16.45 10.48
C CYS A 397 -5.97 -15.82 11.63
N ASN A 398 -5.72 -14.56 11.97
CA ASN A 398 -6.47 -13.89 13.04
C ASN A 398 -7.95 -13.70 12.68
N VAL A 399 -8.26 -13.22 11.46
CA VAL A 399 -9.64 -12.99 11.00
C VAL A 399 -10.46 -14.28 11.02
N VAL A 400 -9.88 -15.38 10.51
CA VAL A 400 -10.60 -16.64 10.28
C VAL A 400 -10.54 -17.56 11.49
N ALA A 401 -9.40 -17.70 12.16
CA ALA A 401 -9.25 -18.69 13.22
C ALA A 401 -9.71 -18.17 14.59
N CYS A 402 -9.47 -16.89 14.92
CA CYS A 402 -9.73 -16.36 16.26
C CYS A 402 -11.19 -15.90 16.44
N GLU A 403 -11.60 -15.74 17.71
CA GLU A 403 -12.86 -15.08 18.10
C GLU A 403 -12.65 -14.31 19.41
N GLY A 404 -13.68 -13.57 19.86
CA GLY A 404 -13.62 -12.82 21.12
C GLY A 404 -12.50 -11.78 21.13
N THR A 405 -11.81 -11.65 22.25
CA THR A 405 -10.70 -10.70 22.44
C THR A 405 -9.44 -11.07 21.67
N GLU A 406 -9.27 -12.33 21.29
CA GLU A 406 -8.10 -12.81 20.55
C GLU A 406 -8.16 -12.43 19.06
N ARG A 407 -9.35 -12.15 18.53
CA ARG A 407 -9.53 -11.63 17.17
C ARG A 407 -9.37 -10.12 17.18
N VAL A 408 -8.22 -9.64 16.71
CA VAL A 408 -7.83 -8.22 16.69
C VAL A 408 -7.88 -7.60 15.30
N GLU A 409 -7.77 -8.38 14.22
CA GLU A 409 -7.87 -7.92 12.83
C GLU A 409 -9.35 -7.68 12.47
N ARG A 410 -9.96 -6.69 13.11
CA ARG A 410 -11.39 -6.36 13.04
C ARG A 410 -11.61 -5.14 12.15
N HIS A 411 -11.25 -5.24 10.87
CA HIS A 411 -11.40 -4.12 9.94
C HIS A 411 -12.87 -3.71 9.80
N GLU A 412 -13.08 -2.41 9.68
CA GLU A 412 -14.34 -1.76 9.36
C GLU A 412 -14.12 -0.80 8.18
N THR A 413 -15.16 -0.60 7.39
CA THR A 413 -15.15 0.33 6.24
C THR A 413 -14.98 1.78 6.68
N LEU A 414 -14.53 2.63 5.77
CA LEU A 414 -14.38 4.07 5.95
C LEU A 414 -15.68 4.71 6.45
N ASN A 415 -16.84 4.27 5.95
CA ASN A 415 -18.13 4.79 6.39
C ASN A 415 -18.44 4.42 7.86
N GLN A 416 -18.07 3.23 8.31
CA GLN A 416 -18.21 2.84 9.72
C GLN A 416 -17.28 3.67 10.60
N TRP A 417 -16.03 3.87 10.19
CA TRP A 417 -15.09 4.75 10.89
C TRP A 417 -15.57 6.20 10.97
N ARG A 418 -16.08 6.75 9.86
CA ARG A 418 -16.67 8.10 9.83
C ARG A 418 -17.78 8.25 10.87
N ASN A 419 -18.68 7.28 10.96
CA ASN A 419 -19.76 7.30 11.94
C ASN A 419 -19.23 7.30 13.39
N ARG A 420 -18.16 6.54 13.66
CA ARG A 420 -17.53 6.51 15.00
C ARG A 420 -16.89 7.85 15.35
N PHE A 421 -16.10 8.42 14.45
CA PHE A 421 -15.44 9.71 14.69
C PHE A 421 -16.46 10.84 14.83
N ALA A 422 -17.48 10.89 13.97
CA ALA A 422 -18.58 11.85 14.09
C ALA A 422 -19.33 11.72 15.42
N SER A 423 -19.66 10.49 15.84
CA SER A 423 -20.33 10.23 17.12
C SER A 423 -19.47 10.62 18.33
N ALA A 424 -18.14 10.57 18.18
CA ALA A 424 -17.20 11.02 19.19
C ALA A 424 -16.98 12.54 19.20
N GLY A 425 -17.61 13.30 18.30
CA GLY A 425 -17.51 14.76 18.24
C GLY A 425 -16.36 15.28 17.37
N PHE A 426 -15.91 14.50 16.40
CA PHE A 426 -14.95 14.93 15.39
C PHE A 426 -15.65 15.30 14.08
N SER A 427 -15.15 16.33 13.42
CA SER A 427 -15.55 16.73 12.07
C SER A 427 -14.48 16.31 11.06
N PRO A 428 -14.86 15.86 9.86
CA PRO A 428 -13.91 15.47 8.82
C PRO A 428 -13.15 16.70 8.30
N VAL A 429 -11.88 16.51 7.96
CA VAL A 429 -11.03 17.46 7.24
C VAL A 429 -10.72 16.88 5.87
N HIS A 430 -10.88 17.70 4.82
CA HIS A 430 -10.58 17.27 3.46
C HIS A 430 -9.07 17.17 3.26
N LEU A 431 -8.61 16.01 2.81
CA LEU A 431 -7.25 15.84 2.31
C LEU A 431 -7.11 16.62 1.01
N GLY A 432 -6.17 17.58 1.00
CA GLY A 432 -5.99 18.50 -0.12
C GLY A 432 -5.42 17.85 -1.39
N SER A 433 -5.44 18.61 -2.49
CA SER A 433 -4.88 18.19 -3.78
C SER A 433 -3.41 17.78 -3.72
N ASN A 434 -2.65 18.30 -2.76
CA ASN A 434 -1.26 17.94 -2.56
C ASN A 434 -1.09 16.49 -2.10
N ALA A 435 -1.96 16.02 -1.19
CA ALA A 435 -1.95 14.65 -0.72
C ALA A 435 -2.32 13.69 -1.86
N PHE A 436 -3.32 14.07 -2.67
CA PHE A 436 -3.70 13.31 -3.86
C PHE A 436 -2.53 13.21 -4.86
N LYS A 437 -1.91 14.34 -5.23
CA LYS A 437 -0.77 14.37 -6.17
C LYS A 437 0.40 13.51 -5.68
N GLN A 438 0.78 13.63 -4.40
CA GLN A 438 1.86 12.81 -3.83
C GLN A 438 1.53 11.32 -3.86
N ALA A 439 0.29 10.95 -3.53
CA ALA A 439 -0.17 9.58 -3.65
C ALA A 439 -0.11 9.10 -5.11
N SER A 440 -0.62 9.87 -6.08
CA SER A 440 -0.57 9.52 -7.49
C SER A 440 0.86 9.33 -7.99
N THR A 441 1.79 10.23 -7.65
CA THR A 441 3.20 10.11 -8.02
C THR A 441 3.85 8.89 -7.37
N LEU A 442 3.58 8.61 -6.09
CA LEU A 442 4.03 7.39 -5.45
C LEU A 442 3.60 6.16 -6.25
N LEU A 443 2.30 6.05 -6.59
CA LEU A 443 1.77 4.87 -7.28
C LEU A 443 2.34 4.73 -8.70
N ALA A 444 2.62 5.83 -9.40
CA ALA A 444 3.27 5.77 -10.70
C ALA A 444 4.69 5.15 -10.65
N LEU A 445 5.39 5.28 -9.53
CA LEU A 445 6.70 4.63 -9.31
C LEU A 445 6.60 3.12 -9.06
N PHE A 446 5.43 2.63 -8.63
CA PHE A 446 5.18 1.20 -8.40
C PHE A 446 4.52 0.57 -9.62
N ALA A 447 5.08 -0.54 -10.11
CA ALA A 447 4.54 -1.33 -11.22
C ALA A 447 4.19 -0.54 -12.50
N GLY A 448 4.86 0.60 -12.75
CA GLY A 448 4.57 1.47 -13.89
C GLY A 448 3.17 2.10 -13.86
N GLY A 449 2.52 2.15 -12.69
CA GLY A 449 1.15 2.64 -12.53
C GLY A 449 0.05 1.65 -12.91
N ASP A 450 0.38 0.41 -13.29
CA ASP A 450 -0.64 -0.59 -13.61
C ASP A 450 -1.21 -1.23 -12.32
N GLY A 451 -2.53 -1.41 -12.31
CA GLY A 451 -3.28 -1.96 -11.18
C GLY A 451 -3.54 -1.00 -10.02
N TYR A 452 -2.52 -0.33 -9.44
CA TYR A 452 -2.73 0.57 -8.29
C TYR A 452 -3.50 1.84 -8.66
N ARG A 453 -4.43 2.26 -7.80
CA ARG A 453 -5.22 3.48 -7.99
C ARG A 453 -5.40 4.25 -6.70
N VAL A 454 -5.47 5.58 -6.82
CA VAL A 454 -5.87 6.48 -5.74
C VAL A 454 -7.20 7.14 -6.11
N ASP A 455 -8.17 7.04 -5.21
CA ASP A 455 -9.50 7.63 -5.38
C ASP A 455 -9.79 8.61 -4.24
N GLU A 456 -10.41 9.75 -4.59
CA GLU A 456 -11.00 10.65 -3.60
C GLU A 456 -12.39 10.15 -3.20
N ASN A 457 -12.69 10.23 -1.91
CA ASN A 457 -14.00 9.90 -1.39
C ASN A 457 -14.34 10.85 -0.24
N ASN A 458 -15.16 11.86 -0.48
CA ASN A 458 -15.70 12.77 0.53
C ASN A 458 -14.61 13.30 1.51
N GLY A 459 -13.56 13.89 0.97
CA GLY A 459 -12.41 14.44 1.70
C GLY A 459 -11.39 13.41 2.18
N CYS A 460 -11.60 12.13 1.93
CA CYS A 460 -10.65 11.06 2.24
C CYS A 460 -9.97 10.56 0.97
N LEU A 461 -8.82 9.91 1.10
CA LEU A 461 -8.10 9.28 0.00
C LEU A 461 -8.06 7.78 0.20
N MET A 462 -8.35 7.02 -0.85
CA MET A 462 -8.35 5.58 -0.83
C MET A 462 -7.31 5.04 -1.80
N LEU A 463 -6.48 4.10 -1.34
CA LEU A 463 -5.62 3.31 -2.20
C LEU A 463 -6.30 1.99 -2.50
N GLY A 464 -6.44 1.67 -3.78
CA GLY A 464 -7.00 0.42 -4.27
C GLY A 464 -6.08 -0.31 -5.24
N TRP A 465 -6.44 -1.57 -5.49
CA TRP A 465 -5.91 -2.38 -6.58
C TRP A 465 -7.04 -2.72 -7.54
N HIS A 466 -6.86 -2.34 -8.80
CA HIS A 466 -7.88 -2.27 -9.83
C HIS A 466 -9.11 -1.49 -9.35
N THR A 467 -10.23 -2.17 -9.13
CA THR A 467 -11.51 -1.55 -8.74
C THR A 467 -11.82 -1.69 -7.25
N ARG A 468 -10.95 -2.34 -6.47
CA ARG A 468 -11.18 -2.59 -5.05
C ARG A 468 -10.35 -1.63 -4.20
N PRO A 469 -10.97 -0.72 -3.43
CA PRO A 469 -10.31 0.01 -2.36
C PRO A 469 -9.78 -0.97 -1.29
N LEU A 470 -8.58 -0.71 -0.78
CA LEU A 470 -7.92 -1.57 0.20
C LEU A 470 -7.54 -0.83 1.47
N ILE A 471 -7.15 0.44 1.35
CA ILE A 471 -6.76 1.28 2.49
C ILE A 471 -7.39 2.66 2.31
N ALA A 472 -7.84 3.27 3.40
CA ALA A 472 -8.40 4.61 3.42
C ALA A 472 -7.65 5.49 4.42
N THR A 473 -7.20 6.66 3.95
CA THR A 473 -6.66 7.74 4.78
C THR A 473 -7.75 8.80 4.97
N SER A 474 -7.96 9.20 6.22
CA SER A 474 -8.91 10.25 6.63
C SER A 474 -8.27 11.19 7.66
N ALA A 475 -8.77 12.42 7.72
CA ALA A 475 -8.31 13.44 8.67
C ALA A 475 -9.49 14.05 9.40
N TRP A 476 -9.28 14.44 10.66
CA TRP A 476 -10.33 14.82 11.59
C TRP A 476 -9.89 15.94 12.52
N GLN A 477 -10.84 16.78 12.91
CA GLN A 477 -10.68 17.84 13.91
C GLN A 477 -11.77 17.74 14.97
N LEU A 478 -11.55 18.30 16.15
CA LEU A 478 -12.65 18.44 17.11
C LEU A 478 -13.68 19.42 16.55
N ALA A 479 -14.95 19.01 16.53
CA ALA A 479 -16.02 19.90 16.14
C ALA A 479 -16.01 21.12 17.06
N ALA A 480 -15.98 22.33 16.48
CA ALA A 480 -16.16 23.53 17.26
C ALA A 480 -17.55 23.46 17.91
N ASN A 481 -17.62 23.62 19.25
CA ASN A 481 -18.90 23.84 19.92
C ASN A 481 -19.55 25.02 19.20
N SER A 482 -20.73 24.81 18.61
CA SER A 482 -21.43 25.78 17.78
C SER A 482 -21.91 27.00 18.58
N GLY A 483 -20.97 27.86 18.96
CA GLY A 483 -21.18 29.30 19.05
C GLY A 483 -20.91 29.86 17.66
N TRP A 484 -21.97 30.38 17.03
CA TRP A 484 -21.88 31.07 15.75
C TRP A 484 -20.80 32.16 15.80
N ASP A 485 -19.92 32.18 14.80
CA ASP A 485 -19.63 33.37 14.01
C ASP A 485 -19.10 32.90 12.65
N GLY A 486 -19.74 33.38 11.60
CA GLY A 486 -19.56 32.91 10.23
C GLY A 486 -18.41 33.56 9.49
N VAL A 487 -18.24 33.02 8.29
CA VAL A 487 -17.39 33.47 7.17
C VAL A 487 -15.91 33.18 7.37
N PHE A 488 -15.45 32.06 6.81
CA PHE A 488 -14.06 31.94 6.35
C PHE A 488 -14.03 32.00 4.82
N GLU A 489 -13.26 32.98 4.37
CA GLU A 489 -12.92 33.29 2.98
C GLU A 489 -12.48 32.06 2.20
N MET A 490 -13.11 31.92 1.04
CA MET A 490 -12.74 31.01 -0.02
C MET A 490 -11.92 31.84 -1.02
N ASP A 491 -10.66 32.11 -0.69
CA ASP A 491 -9.64 32.59 -1.64
C ASP A 491 -8.24 32.40 -1.02
N TYR A 492 -7.27 32.08 -1.87
CA TYR A 492 -5.85 31.75 -1.60
C TYR A 492 -5.49 30.26 -1.45
N TRP A 493 -5.52 29.55 -2.58
CA TRP A 493 -4.64 28.41 -2.83
C TRP A 493 -3.87 28.62 -4.13
N ASN A 494 -2.71 29.27 -4.03
CA ASN A 494 -1.64 29.19 -5.05
C ASN A 494 -0.33 29.74 -4.45
N THR A 495 0.37 28.90 -3.70
CA THR A 495 1.85 28.90 -3.59
C THR A 495 2.31 27.78 -2.67
N VAL A 496 2.50 26.58 -3.21
CA VAL A 496 3.66 25.69 -2.96
C VAL A 496 3.61 24.64 -4.09
N ASN A 497 4.27 24.93 -5.20
CA ASN A 497 4.67 23.92 -6.19
C ASN A 497 6.20 23.84 -6.18
N ASP A 498 6.72 22.68 -6.57
CA ASP A 498 8.14 22.33 -6.87
C ASP A 498 8.96 21.54 -5.83
N ASN A 499 8.43 21.17 -4.66
CA ASN A 499 9.16 20.32 -3.70
C ASN A 499 8.62 18.88 -3.51
N ALA A 500 7.48 18.53 -4.13
CA ALA A 500 6.86 17.21 -3.95
C ALA A 500 7.67 16.07 -4.60
N ALA A 501 8.26 16.31 -5.78
CA ALA A 501 9.15 15.35 -6.44
C ALA A 501 10.47 15.16 -5.66
N VAL A 502 11.00 16.22 -5.06
CA VAL A 502 12.24 16.18 -4.27
C VAL A 502 12.07 15.39 -2.96
N LEU A 503 10.89 15.46 -2.32
CA LEU A 503 10.57 14.69 -1.12
C LEU A 503 10.39 13.19 -1.43
N LEU A 504 9.70 12.84 -2.51
CA LEU A 504 9.59 11.46 -2.99
C LEU A 504 10.96 10.90 -3.40
N HIS A 505 11.76 11.68 -4.15
CA HIS A 505 13.11 11.27 -4.58
C HIS A 505 14.09 11.14 -3.40
N LYS A 506 13.98 11.96 -2.35
CA LYS A 506 14.84 11.81 -1.15
C LYS A 506 14.37 10.72 -0.20
N CYS A 507 13.06 10.45 -0.09
CA CYS A 507 12.53 9.42 0.81
C CYS A 507 12.66 8.00 0.26
N VAL A 508 12.47 7.81 -1.05
CA VAL A 508 12.59 6.48 -1.68
C VAL A 508 14.04 5.99 -1.74
N TRP A 509 15.02 6.91 -1.76
CA TRP A 509 16.43 6.57 -2.02
C TRP A 509 17.36 6.62 -0.79
N LYS A 510 16.96 7.24 0.33
CA LYS A 510 17.80 7.30 1.56
C LYS A 510 17.45 6.29 2.66
N LEU A 511 16.37 5.52 2.53
CA LEU A 511 15.99 4.51 3.54
C LEU A 511 16.52 3.10 3.24
N GLY A 512 17.46 2.96 2.30
CA GLY A 512 18.28 1.75 2.20
C GLY A 512 19.30 1.68 3.33
N VAL A 513 18.86 1.21 4.51
CA VAL A 513 19.72 0.66 5.57
C VAL A 513 19.24 -0.74 5.91
#